data_AF-A0A959E0K6-F1
#
_entry.id   AF-A0A959E0K6-F1
#
_cell.length_a   1.000
_cell.length_b   1.000
_cell.length_c   1.000
_cell.angle_alpha   90.00
_cell.angle_beta   90.00
_cell.angle_gamma   90.00
#
_symmetry.space_group_name_H-M   'P 1'
#
loop_
_entity.id
_entity.type
_entity.pdbx_description
1 polymer ?
#
loop_
_entity_poly.entity_id
_entity_poly.type
_entity_poly.pdbx_seq_one_letter_code
_entity_poly.pdbx_strand_id
1 'polypeptide(L)'
;TPLFVALIMVETTDIMFAFDSIPAIFAITTDPFIVFTSNIFAILGLRSMYFVLASMLNRFEHLKYSLVIILFFVAFKMLAHKWVNLPDLLSLIIIFVSLLAGVIISLWLTGRDKKK
;
A
#
# COMPACT_ATOMS: atom_id res chain seq x y z
N THR A 1 15.15 24.06 -0.19
CA THR A 1 14.08 24.30 0.80
C THR A 1 13.48 22.97 1.21
N PRO A 2 12.94 22.82 2.44
CA PRO A 2 12.38 21.56 2.92
C PRO A 2 11.27 20.97 2.01
N LEU A 3 10.52 21.84 1.33
CA LEU A 3 9.51 21.43 0.33
C LEU A 3 10.10 20.73 -0.90
N PHE A 4 11.27 21.16 -1.37
CA PHE A 4 11.92 20.55 -2.53
C PHE A 4 12.43 19.13 -2.21
N VAL A 5 12.95 18.94 -1.00
CA VAL A 5 13.40 17.61 -0.52
C VAL A 5 12.21 16.67 -0.34
N ALA A 6 11.10 17.17 0.22
CA ALA A 6 9.87 16.39 0.34
C ALA A 6 9.32 15.96 -1.03
N LEU A 7 9.33 16.86 -2.03
CA LEU A 7 8.92 16.55 -3.40
C LEU A 7 9.76 15.40 -3.98
N ILE A 8 11.09 15.48 -3.87
CA ILE A 8 11.99 14.43 -4.35
C ILE A 8 11.67 13.11 -3.65
N MET A 9 11.57 13.08 -2.32
CA MET A 9 11.28 11.86 -1.57
C MET A 9 9.96 11.20 -2.00
N VAL A 10 8.91 12.00 -2.22
CA VAL A 10 7.60 11.51 -2.66
C VAL A 10 7.66 10.91 -4.07
N GLU A 11 8.23 11.64 -5.03
CA GLU A 11 8.42 11.14 -6.41
C GLU A 11 9.28 9.86 -6.44
N THR A 12 10.34 9.80 -5.63
CA THR A 12 11.22 8.62 -5.58
C THR A 12 10.50 7.41 -4.95
N THR A 13 9.65 7.66 -3.94
CA THR A 13 8.85 6.61 -3.30
C THR A 13 7.78 6.07 -4.24
N ASP A 14 7.15 6.93 -5.03
CA ASP A 14 6.14 6.52 -6.02
C ASP A 14 6.76 5.65 -7.13
N ILE A 15 7.92 6.05 -7.66
CA ILE A 15 8.71 5.22 -8.58
C ILE A 15 9.06 3.87 -7.94
N MET A 16 9.41 3.84 -6.65
CA MET A 16 9.62 2.58 -5.93
C MET A 16 8.35 1.72 -5.83
N PHE A 17 7.19 2.31 -5.58
CA PHE A 17 5.92 1.58 -5.56
C PHE A 17 5.51 1.07 -6.94
N ALA A 18 5.84 1.81 -8.00
CA ALA A 18 5.58 1.40 -9.38
C ALA A 18 6.30 0.09 -9.76
N PHE A 19 7.46 -0.23 -9.16
CA PHE A 19 8.17 -1.47 -9.44
C PHE A 19 7.42 -2.74 -9.04
N ASP A 20 6.56 -2.68 -8.03
CA ASP A 20 5.73 -3.82 -7.61
C ASP A 20 4.34 -3.77 -8.28
N SER A 21 3.74 -2.58 -8.33
CA SER A 21 2.38 -2.43 -8.85
C SER A 21 2.29 -2.62 -10.37
N ILE A 22 3.33 -2.27 -11.14
CA ILE A 22 3.34 -2.45 -12.60
C ILE A 22 3.35 -3.93 -13.01
N PRO A 23 4.27 -4.79 -12.54
CA PRO A 23 4.24 -6.22 -12.86
C PRO A 23 2.93 -6.89 -12.43
N ALA A 24 2.39 -6.51 -11.26
CA ALA A 24 1.13 -7.05 -10.77
C ALA A 24 -0.07 -6.68 -11.66
N ILE A 25 -0.15 -5.43 -12.14
CA ILE A 25 -1.22 -5.01 -13.04
C ILE A 25 -1.08 -5.67 -14.42
N PHE A 26 0.14 -5.78 -14.96
CA PHE A 26 0.38 -6.48 -16.22
C PHE A 26 0.05 -7.98 -16.18
N ALA A 27 0.06 -8.58 -14.98
CA ALA A 27 -0.40 -9.96 -14.79
C ALA A 27 -1.93 -10.11 -14.89
N ILE A 28 -2.71 -9.03 -14.71
CA ILE A 28 -4.17 -9.02 -14.71
C ILE A 28 -4.74 -8.40 -15.99
N THR A 29 -4.12 -7.32 -16.50
CA THR A 29 -4.54 -6.59 -17.69
C THR A 29 -3.34 -6.15 -18.52
N THR A 30 -3.46 -6.29 -19.84
CA THR A 30 -2.40 -5.88 -20.78
C THR A 30 -2.69 -4.54 -21.45
N ASP A 31 -3.76 -3.84 -21.07
CA ASP A 31 -4.10 -2.53 -21.63
C ASP A 31 -3.18 -1.44 -21.07
N PRO A 32 -2.25 -0.88 -21.87
CA PRO A 32 -1.31 0.12 -21.40
C PRO A 32 -2.03 1.40 -20.94
N PHE A 33 -3.19 1.73 -21.51
CA PHE A 33 -3.93 2.93 -21.13
C PHE A 33 -4.35 2.87 -19.66
N ILE A 34 -4.82 1.71 -19.18
CA ILE A 34 -5.22 1.51 -17.79
C ILE A 34 -4.01 1.62 -16.85
N VAL A 35 -2.87 1.03 -17.24
CA VAL A 35 -1.63 1.10 -16.46
C VAL A 35 -1.12 2.54 -16.33
N PHE A 36 -1.01 3.25 -17.46
CA PHE A 36 -0.49 4.63 -17.49
C PHE A 36 -1.41 5.60 -16.77
N THR A 37 -2.72 5.53 -17.01
CA THR A 37 -3.68 6.43 -16.36
C THR A 37 -3.71 6.20 -14.86
N SER A 38 -3.75 4.94 -14.40
CA SER A 38 -3.75 4.63 -12.96
C SER A 38 -2.51 5.17 -12.24
N ASN A 39 -1.32 5.08 -12.85
CA ASN A 39 -0.10 5.55 -12.21
C ASN A 39 -0.01 7.09 -12.18
N ILE A 40 -0.43 7.75 -13.26
CA ILE A 40 -0.51 9.23 -13.30
C ILE A 40 -1.49 9.72 -12.23
N PHE A 41 -2.65 9.08 -12.07
CA PHE A 41 -3.61 9.43 -11.01
C PHE A 41 -3.03 9.24 -9.60
N ALA A 42 -2.23 8.19 -9.38
CA ALA A 42 -1.54 7.97 -8.11
C ALA A 42 -0.61 9.14 -7.77
N ILE A 43 0.26 9.52 -8.72
CA ILE A 43 1.22 10.63 -8.55
C ILE A 43 0.51 11.98 -8.32
N LEU A 44 -0.52 12.28 -9.12
CA LEU A 44 -1.26 13.55 -9.02
C LEU A 44 -1.93 13.73 -7.65
N GLY A 45 -2.34 12.64 -7.00
CA GLY A 45 -2.95 12.66 -5.66
C GLY A 45 -1.96 12.86 -4.51
N LEU A 46 -0.66 12.57 -4.70
CA LEU A 46 0.34 12.54 -3.63
C LEU A 46 0.52 13.90 -2.95
N ARG A 47 0.40 15.02 -3.69
CA ARG A 47 0.57 16.36 -3.10
C ARG A 47 -0.49 16.66 -2.03
N SER A 48 -1.74 16.27 -2.27
CA SER A 48 -2.84 16.42 -1.30
C SER A 48 -2.70 15.42 -0.15
N MET A 49 -2.37 14.16 -0.49
CA MET A 49 -2.22 13.09 0.49
C MET A 49 -1.02 13.30 1.42
N TYR A 50 0.07 13.92 0.98
CA TYR A 50 1.22 14.23 1.84
C TYR A 50 0.83 15.12 3.02
N PHE A 51 0.01 16.15 2.78
CA PHE A 51 -0.44 17.04 3.85
C PHE A 51 -1.33 16.31 4.87
N VAL A 52 -2.23 15.46 4.38
CA VAL A 52 -3.09 14.62 5.23
C VAL A 52 -2.24 13.60 6.01
N LEU A 53 -1.32 12.93 5.33
CA LEU A 53 -0.46 11.90 5.90
C LEU A 53 0.50 12.46 6.95
N ALA A 54 1.07 13.65 6.74
CA ALA A 54 1.91 14.33 7.72
C ALA A 54 1.18 14.55 9.06
N SER A 55 -0.12 14.84 9.03
CA SER A 55 -0.97 14.97 10.22
C SER A 55 -1.35 13.61 10.83
N MET A 56 -1.49 12.59 10.00
CA MET A 56 -1.91 11.25 10.41
C MET A 56 -0.77 10.29 10.77
N LEU A 57 0.49 10.61 10.45
CA LEU A 57 1.65 9.73 10.60
C LEU A 57 1.80 9.19 12.02
N ASN A 58 1.51 10.03 13.02
CA ASN A 58 1.55 9.68 14.45
C ASN A 58 0.49 8.64 14.86
N ARG A 59 -0.53 8.37 14.03
CA ARG A 59 -1.64 7.43 14.34
C ARG A 59 -1.48 6.05 13.70
N PHE A 60 -0.47 5.86 12.86
CA PHE A 60 -0.32 4.67 12.02
C PHE A 60 0.90 3.80 12.36
N GLU A 61 1.51 3.99 13.55
CA GLU A 61 2.69 3.22 13.95
C GLU A 61 2.46 1.70 13.93
N HIS A 62 1.24 1.26 14.29
CA HIS A 62 0.88 -0.14 14.38
C HIS A 62 0.49 -0.78 13.03
N LEU A 63 0.33 0.00 11.94
CA LEU A 63 0.07 -0.56 10.61
C LEU A 63 1.22 -1.44 10.09
N LYS A 64 2.45 -1.20 10.57
CA LYS A 64 3.62 -1.99 10.20
C LYS A 64 3.40 -3.49 10.43
N TYR A 65 2.75 -3.88 11.52
CA TYR A 65 2.47 -5.29 11.82
C TYR A 65 1.52 -5.93 10.80
N SER A 66 0.48 -5.20 10.38
CA SER A 66 -0.43 -5.67 9.33
C SER A 66 0.29 -5.83 7.99
N LEU A 67 1.16 -4.88 7.64
CA LEU A 67 1.92 -4.94 6.40
C LEU A 67 2.88 -6.13 6.36
N VAL A 68 3.52 -6.46 7.49
CA VAL A 68 4.39 -7.65 7.59
C VAL A 68 3.61 -8.94 7.33
N ILE A 69 2.41 -9.07 7.90
CA ILE A 69 1.55 -10.25 7.69
C ILE A 69 1.14 -10.37 6.22
N ILE A 70 0.72 -9.26 5.60
CA ILE A 70 0.34 -9.22 4.18
C ILE A 70 1.52 -9.58 3.29
N LEU A 71 2.69 -9.00 3.55
CA LEU A 71 3.89 -9.24 2.75
C LEU A 71 4.33 -10.71 2.85
N PHE A 72 4.27 -11.30 4.04
CA PHE A 72 4.56 -12.72 4.23
C PHE A 72 3.57 -13.61 3.47
N PHE A 73 2.28 -13.29 3.52
CA PHE A 73 1.25 -14.00 2.77
C PHE A 73 1.44 -13.90 1.25
N VAL A 74 1.69 -12.69 0.74
CA VAL A 74 1.90 -12.44 -0.69
C VAL A 74 3.19 -13.12 -1.18
N ALA A 75 4.29 -13.03 -0.42
CA ALA A 75 5.54 -13.70 -0.74
C ALA A 75 5.36 -15.23 -0.86
N PHE A 76 4.63 -15.82 0.09
CA PHE A 76 4.34 -17.25 0.06
C PHE A 76 3.43 -17.62 -1.13
N LYS A 77 2.40 -16.82 -1.41
CA LYS A 77 1.52 -17.00 -2.58
C LYS A 77 2.32 -16.95 -3.88
N MET A 78 3.22 -15.97 -4.04
CA MET A 78 4.03 -15.81 -5.26
C MET A 78 4.99 -16.99 -5.48
N LEU A 79 5.59 -17.54 -4.43
CA LEU A 79 6.41 -18.77 -4.53
C LEU A 79 5.56 -19.99 -4.89
N ALA A 80 4.35 -20.10 -4.33
CA ALA A 80 3.42 -21.20 -4.58
C ALA A 80 2.64 -21.07 -5.91
N HIS A 81 2.75 -19.93 -6.61
CA HIS A 81 1.98 -19.62 -7.82
C HIS A 81 2.15 -20.67 -8.93
N LYS A 82 3.31 -21.32 -9.04
CA LYS A 82 3.55 -22.40 -10.03
C LYS A 82 2.81 -23.70 -9.74
N TRP A 83 2.38 -23.94 -8.50
CA TRP A 83 1.87 -25.23 -8.03
C TRP A 83 0.39 -25.17 -7.65
N VAL A 84 -0.10 -24.00 -7.22
CA VAL A 84 -1.49 -23.81 -6.79
C VAL A 84 -2.07 -22.57 -7.46
N ASN A 85 -3.03 -22.77 -8.35
CA ASN A 85 -3.83 -21.70 -8.93
C ASN A 85 -4.88 -21.25 -7.90
N LEU A 86 -4.47 -20.43 -6.93
CA LEU A 86 -5.45 -19.75 -6.07
C LEU A 86 -6.16 -18.67 -6.90
N PRO A 87 -7.49 -18.58 -6.84
CA PRO A 87 -8.21 -17.47 -7.45
C PRO A 87 -7.74 -16.14 -6.83
N ASP A 88 -7.42 -15.17 -7.68
CA ASP A 88 -6.91 -13.88 -7.24
C ASP A 88 -7.91 -13.13 -6.35
N LEU A 89 -9.21 -13.36 -6.58
CA LEU A 89 -10.29 -12.83 -5.75
C LEU A 89 -10.15 -13.25 -4.27
N LEU A 90 -9.80 -14.51 -4.00
CA LEU A 90 -9.64 -14.99 -2.62
C LEU A 90 -8.43 -14.34 -1.95
N SER A 91 -7.34 -14.15 -2.70
CA SER A 91 -6.15 -13.45 -2.22
C SER A 91 -6.46 -11.99 -1.89
N LEU A 92 -7.23 -11.34 -2.76
CA LEU A 92 -7.66 -9.96 -2.57
C LEU A 92 -8.50 -9.80 -1.30
N ILE A 93 -9.43 -10.72 -1.05
CA ILE A 93 -10.25 -10.71 0.17
C ILE A 93 -9.38 -10.86 1.42
N ILE A 94 -8.41 -11.79 1.42
CA ILE A 94 -7.51 -12.01 2.56
C ILE A 94 -6.68 -10.76 2.84
N ILE A 95 -6.09 -10.16 1.81
CA ILE A 95 -5.30 -8.92 1.94
C ILE A 95 -6.19 -7.78 2.45
N PHE A 96 -7.39 -7.63 1.89
CA PHE A 96 -8.34 -6.59 2.27
C PHE A 96 -8.74 -6.71 3.75
N VAL A 97 -9.13 -7.90 4.20
CA VAL A 97 -9.49 -8.18 5.60
C VAL A 97 -8.31 -7.93 6.53
N SER A 98 -7.10 -8.36 6.15
CA SER A 98 -5.89 -8.12 6.95
C SER A 98 -5.62 -6.62 7.09
N LEU A 99 -5.69 -5.85 5.99
CA LEU A 99 -5.50 -4.40 6.02
C LEU A 99 -6.57 -3.71 6.90
N LEU A 100 -7.83 -4.09 6.74
CA LEU A 100 -8.93 -3.53 7.51
C LEU A 100 -8.76 -3.80 9.00
N ALA A 101 -8.39 -5.03 9.37
CA ALA A 101 -8.07 -5.40 10.74
C ALA A 101 -6.89 -4.57 11.26
N GLY A 102 -5.82 -4.41 10.48
CA GLY A 102 -4.67 -3.57 10.82
C GLY A 102 -5.05 -2.11 11.09
N VAL A 103 -5.90 -1.53 10.24
CA VAL A 103 -6.39 -0.15 10.39
C VAL A 103 -7.25 -0.02 11.65
N ILE A 104 -8.20 -0.94 11.88
CA ILE A 104 -9.07 -0.92 13.06
C ILE A 104 -8.23 -1.03 14.34
N ILE A 105 -7.29 -1.98 14.39
CA ILE A 105 -6.39 -2.19 15.52
C ILE A 105 -5.53 -0.95 15.76
N SER A 106 -4.96 -0.36 14.69
CA SER A 106 -4.15 0.86 14.80
C SER A 106 -4.96 2.02 15.38
N LEU A 107 -6.19 2.22 14.92
CA LEU A 107 -7.07 3.29 15.44
C LEU A 107 -7.50 3.05 16.89
N TRP A 108 -7.81 1.81 17.26
CA TRP A 108 -8.21 1.45 18.63
C TRP A 108 -7.06 1.59 19.64
N LEU A 109 -5.84 1.16 19.29
CA LEU A 109 -4.68 1.28 20.17
C LEU A 109 -4.16 2.72 20.25
N THR A 110 -4.05 3.44 19.13
CA THR A 110 -3.69 4.87 19.14
C THR A 110 -4.70 5.72 19.92
N GLY A 111 -5.98 5.34 19.94
CA GLY A 111 -6.99 5.99 20.78
C GLY A 111 -6.76 5.82 22.29
N ARG A 112 -6.09 4.75 22.72
CA ARG A 112 -5.79 4.49 24.14
C ARG A 112 -4.52 5.18 24.63
N ASP A 113 -3.56 5.45 23.76
CA ASP A 113 -2.29 6.10 24.12
C ASP A 113 -2.46 7.58 24.48
N LYS A 114 -3.51 8.25 23.96
CA LYS A 114 -3.88 9.62 24.37
C LYS A 114 -4.63 9.74 25.70
N LYS A 115 -4.87 8.63 26.41
CA LYS A 115 -5.63 8.60 27.68
C LYS A 115 -4.76 8.34 28.92
N LYS A 116 -3.44 8.29 28.79
CA LYS A 116 -2.50 8.26 29.91
C LYS A 116 -1.80 9.61 30.08
#